data_AF-A0A5B2XQL7-F1
#
_entry.id   AF-A0A5B2XQL7-F1
#
_cell.length_a   1.000
_cell.length_b   1.000
_cell.length_c   1.000
_cell.angle_alpha   90.00
_cell.angle_beta   90.00
_cell.angle_gamma   90.00
#
_symmetry.space_group_name_H-M   'P 1'
#
loop_
_entity.id
_entity.type
_entity.pdbx_description
1 polymer ?
#
loop_
_entity_poly.entity_id
_entity_poly.type
_entity_poly.pdbx_seq_one_letter_code
_entity_poly.pdbx_strand_id
1 'polypeptide(L)' 'MGTITFRPDDETERALAELTADGRSVSVAIREAVLAAAHAHEDDRLRAESLALAADPGDIAEVRAVLADMEPLRAW' A
#
# COMPACT_ATOMS: atom_id res chain seq x y z
N MET A 1 -8.46 -10.94 23.99
CA MET A 1 -7.12 -11.13 23.40
C MET A 1 -7.02 -12.58 22.98
N GLY A 2 -6.86 -12.86 21.68
CA GLY A 2 -6.77 -14.23 21.17
C GLY A 2 -5.32 -14.70 21.14
N THR A 3 -5.09 -15.98 21.39
CA THR A 3 -3.77 -16.61 21.21
C THR A 3 -3.76 -17.31 19.86
N ILE A 4 -2.66 -17.16 19.12
CA ILE A 4 -2.44 -17.83 17.84
C ILE A 4 -1.15 -18.64 17.98
N THR A 5 -1.19 -19.90 17.55
CA THR A 5 0.02 -20.73 17.46
C THR A 5 0.65 -20.51 16.09
N PHE A 6 1.89 -20.04 16.08
CA PHE A 6 2.65 -19.79 14.86
C PHE A 6 3.79 -20.80 14.75
N ARG A 7 3.89 -21.48 13.61
CA ARG A 7 4.98 -22.40 13.30
C ARG A 7 5.80 -21.79 12.16
N PRO A 8 6.91 -21.08 12.47
CA PRO A 8 7.78 -20.52 11.45
C PRO A 8 8.50 -21.62 10.67
N ASP A 9 8.87 -21.30 9.43
CA ASP A 9 9.91 -22.04 8.69
C ASP A 9 11.30 -21.49 9.05
N ASP A 10 12.35 -22.16 8.59
CA ASP A 10 13.74 -21.81 8.88
C ASP A 10 14.10 -20.37 8.46
N GLU A 11 13.45 -19.83 7.43
CA GLU A 11 13.63 -18.44 7.00
C GLU A 11 13.00 -17.47 8.00
N THR A 12 11.76 -17.73 8.40
CA THR A 12 11.05 -16.91 9.37
C THR A 12 11.71 -16.98 10.75
N GLU A 13 12.24 -18.14 11.15
CA GLU A 13 13.00 -18.27 12.39
C GLU A 13 14.24 -17.36 12.39
N ARG A 14 14.98 -17.32 11.27
CA ARG A 14 16.15 -16.43 11.11
C ARG A 14 15.74 -14.96 11.14
N ALA A 15 14.68 -14.58 10.43
CA ALA A 15 14.17 -13.22 10.44
C ALA A 15 13.70 -12.78 11.84
N LEU A 16 13.00 -13.66 12.57
CA LEU A 16 12.59 -13.37 13.94
C LEU A 16 13.80 -13.23 14.88
N ALA A 17 14.83 -14.05 14.72
CA ALA A 17 16.07 -13.93 15.50
C ALA A 17 16.76 -12.58 15.25
N GLU A 18 16.80 -12.12 14.00
CA GLU A 18 17.34 -10.80 13.65
C GLU A 18 16.48 -9.66 14.23
N LEU A 19 15.16 -9.71 14.05
CA LEU A 19 14.22 -8.69 14.52
C LEU A 19 14.14 -8.59 16.05
N THR A 20 14.61 -9.61 16.77
CA THR A 20 14.62 -9.66 18.24
C THR A 20 16.03 -9.66 18.82
N ALA A 21 17.06 -9.45 18.01
CA ALA A 21 18.45 -9.44 18.45
C ALA A 21 18.76 -8.33 19.48
N ASP A 22 17.95 -7.27 19.51
CA ASP A 22 17.98 -6.16 20.47
C ASP A 22 17.30 -6.49 21.81
N GLY A 23 16.78 -7.71 21.98
CA GLY A 23 16.03 -8.14 23.17
C GLY A 23 14.54 -7.81 23.12
N ARG A 24 14.01 -7.33 21.99
CA ARG A 24 12.57 -7.13 21.77
C ARG A 24 11.82 -8.47 21.81
N SER A 25 10.56 -8.44 22.25
CA SER A 25 9.74 -9.66 22.28
C SER A 25 9.31 -10.11 20.87
N VAL A 26 9.32 -11.42 20.66
CA VAL A 26 8.84 -12.06 19.42
C VAL A 26 7.42 -11.63 19.08
N SER A 27 6.52 -11.55 20.08
CA SER A 27 5.14 -11.12 19.86
C SER A 27 5.03 -9.68 19.36
N VAL A 28 5.91 -8.78 19.81
CA VAL A 28 5.97 -7.40 19.28
C VAL A 28 6.47 -7.40 17.85
N ALA A 29 7.54 -8.13 17.55
CA ALA A 29 8.06 -8.25 16.19
C ALA A 29 7.02 -8.81 15.21
N ILE A 30 6.31 -9.88 15.59
CA ILE A 30 5.22 -10.46 14.79
C ILE A 30 4.10 -9.44 14.59
N ARG A 31 3.68 -8.74 15.65
CA ARG A 31 2.63 -7.73 15.55
C ARG A 31 3.02 -6.61 14.57
N GLU A 32 4.23 -6.10 14.68
CA GLU A 32 4.73 -5.03 13.80
C GLU A 32 4.83 -5.51 12.35
N ALA A 33 5.31 -6.72 12.12
CA ALA A 33 5.38 -7.31 10.78
C ALA A 33 3.99 -7.46 10.14
N VAL A 34 2.99 -7.93 10.89
CA VAL A 34 1.61 -8.07 10.41
C VAL A 34 1.01 -6.70 10.06
N LEU A 35 1.23 -5.68 10.90
CA LEU A 35 0.72 -4.33 10.62
C LEU A 35 1.42 -3.71 9.41
N ALA A 36 2.73 -3.91 9.27
CA ALA A 36 3.47 -3.45 8.10
C ALA A 36 2.96 -4.12 6.81
N ALA A 37 2.72 -5.42 6.83
CA ALA A 37 2.14 -6.15 5.70
C ALA A 37 0.72 -5.67 5.34
N ALA A 38 -0.11 -5.39 6.35
CA ALA A 38 -1.46 -4.87 6.13
C ALA A 38 -1.44 -3.47 5.49
N HIS A 39 -0.55 -2.58 5.95
CA HIS A 39 -0.40 -1.26 5.34
C HIS A 39 0.13 -1.35 3.91
N ALA A 40 1.14 -2.18 3.65
CA ALA A 40 1.66 -2.37 2.30
C ALA A 40 0.58 -2.89 1.33
N HIS A 41 -0.25 -3.83 1.78
CA HIS A 41 -1.37 -4.34 1.00
C HIS A 41 -2.41 -3.26 0.69
N GLU A 42 -2.74 -2.42 1.66
CA GLU A 42 -3.67 -1.30 1.47
C GLU A 42 -3.12 -0.25 0.50
N ASP A 43 -1.84 0.11 0.62
CA ASP A 43 -1.18 1.04 -0.29
C ASP A 43 -1.18 0.53 -1.74
N ASP A 44 -0.93 -0.77 -1.91
CA ASP A 44 -0.97 -1.41 -3.24
C ASP A 44 -2.38 -1.42 -3.82
N ARG A 45 -3.41 -1.66 -3.00
CA ARG A 45 -4.82 -1.59 -3.41
C ARG A 45 -5.19 -0.17 -3.84
N LEU A 46 -4.87 0.83 -3.01
CA LEU A 46 -5.15 2.23 -3.32
C LEU A 46 -4.42 2.70 -4.58
N ARG A 47 -3.17 2.26 -4.77
CA ARG A 47 -2.42 2.55 -6.00
C ARG A 47 -3.10 1.94 -7.22
N ALA A 48 -3.53 0.68 -7.14
CA ALA A 48 -4.24 0.03 -8.24
C ALA A 48 -5.55 0.74 -8.58
N GLU A 49 -6.33 1.14 -7.57
CA GLU A 49 -7.57 1.91 -7.75
C GLU A 49 -7.31 3.29 -8.36
N SER A 50 -6.28 4.00 -7.88
CA SER A 50 -5.90 5.30 -8.44
C SER A 50 -5.46 5.19 -9.89
N LEU A 51 -4.71 4.14 -10.26
CA LEU A 51 -4.32 3.90 -11.64
C LEU A 51 -5.51 3.55 -12.53
N ALA A 52 -6.47 2.77 -12.01
CA ALA A 52 -7.70 2.45 -12.73
C ALA A 52 -8.54 3.70 -12.99
N LEU A 53 -8.69 4.57 -11.98
CA LEU A 53 -9.42 5.84 -12.12
C LEU A 53 -8.72 6.80 -13.09
N ALA A 54 -7.40 6.96 -12.99
CA ALA A 54 -6.64 7.82 -13.90
C ALA A 54 -6.66 7.34 -15.36
N ALA A 55 -6.88 6.04 -15.57
CA ALA A 55 -7.01 5.44 -16.89
C ALA A 55 -8.45 5.49 -17.44
N ASP A 56 -9.41 6.08 -16.70
CA ASP A 56 -10.80 6.15 -17.14
C ASP A 56 -10.93 6.97 -18.44
N PRO A 57 -11.38 6.35 -19.56
CA PRO A 57 -11.46 7.05 -20.83
C PRO A 57 -12.47 8.19 -20.84
N GLY A 58 -13.51 8.12 -20.00
CA GLY A 58 -14.53 9.15 -19.84
C GLY A 58 -13.94 10.41 -19.23
N ASP A 59 -13.29 10.26 -18.08
CA ASP A 59 -12.59 11.34 -17.38
C ASP A 59 -11.51 11.97 -18.26
N ILE A 60 -10.72 11.16 -18.98
CA ILE A 60 -9.71 11.66 -19.92
C ILE A 60 -10.35 12.47 -21.05
N ALA A 61 -11.48 12.01 -21.60
CA ALA A 61 -12.18 12.71 -22.68
C ALA A 61 -12.80 14.03 -22.18
N GLU A 62 -13.38 14.02 -20.98
CA GLU A 62 -13.94 15.21 -20.35
C GLU A 62 -12.87 16.27 -20.07
N VAL A 63 -11.74 15.88 -19.46
CA VAL A 63 -10.60 16.80 -19.23
C VAL A 63 -10.12 17.42 -20.53
N ARG A 64 -10.02 16.64 -21.61
CA ARG A 64 -9.64 17.16 -22.94
C ARG A 64 -10.65 18.17 -23.48
N ALA A 65 -11.95 17.88 -23.34
CA ALA A 65 -13.01 18.79 -23.78
C ALA A 65 -12.96 20.12 -23.01
N VAL A 66 -12.84 20.07 -21.68
CA VAL A 66 -12.71 21.27 -20.83
C VAL A 66 -11.47 22.08 -21.19
N LEU A 67 -10.32 21.44 -21.41
CA LEU A 67 -9.10 22.14 -21.81
C LEU A 67 -9.25 22.84 -23.16
N ALA A 68 -9.93 22.21 -24.12
CA ALA A 68 -10.22 22.81 -25.42
C ALA A 68 -11.16 24.02 -25.28
N ASP A 69 -12.19 23.93 -24.45
CA ASP A 69 -13.11 25.04 -24.17
C ASP A 69 -12.44 26.20 -23.43
N MET A 70 -11.41 25.93 -22.62
CA MET A 70 -10.62 26.95 -21.91
C MET A 70 -9.53 27.60 -22.77
N GLU A 71 -9.13 26.99 -23.89
CA GLU A 71 -8.05 27.48 -24.76
C GLU A 71 -8.27 28.91 -25.28
N PRO A 72 -9.49 29.31 -25.73
CA PRO A 72 -9.75 30.69 -26.17
C PRO A 72 -9.55 31.75 -25.08
N LEU A 73 -9.72 31.37 -23.80
CA LEU A 73 -9.56 32.28 -22.66
C LEU A 73 -8.10 32.47 -22.24
N ARG A 74 -7.18 31.59 -22.68
CA ARG A 74 -5.74 31.67 -22.39
C ARG A 74 -4.95 32.57 -23.36
N ALA A 75 -5.57 33.03 -24.43
CA ALA A 75 -4.92 33.83 -25.48
C ALA A 75 -5.04 35.36 -25.25
N TRP A 76 -5.57 35.79 -24.11
CA TRP A 76 -5.67 37.18 -23.64
C TRP A 76 -4.74 37.40 -22.45
#